data_AF-A0A0D2GXE0-F1
#
_entry.id   AF-A0A0D2GXE0-F1
#
_cell.length_a   1.000
_cell.length_b   1.000
_cell.length_c   1.000
_cell.angle_alpha   90.00
_cell.angle_beta   90.00
_cell.angle_gamma   90.00
#
_symmetry.space_group_name_H-M   'P 1'
#
loop_
_entity.id
_entity.type
_entity.pdbx_description
1 polymer ?
#
loop_
_entity_poly.entity_id
_entity_poly.type
_entity_poly.pdbx_seq_one_letter_code
_entity_poly.pdbx_strand_id
1 'polypeptide(L)'
;MTGYIHRLDEDRVAKVAKTYSLDHHVGTPVSDDTEYINEVNRKTLENEVAIYRRLGRCKGAVSCVQTSNYGIELAFAKQGDLEDYIKSAPEPPKPLKVDWILSIIDTFSYVHSRRVLVNDIALRNILVSDGQLKLADFGQSILIPMSTDMDTVCDNDLTAGIEILHLGWVISSIAV
;
A
#
# COMPACT_ATOMS: atom_id res chain seq x y z
N MET A 1 6.70 6.81 -6.81
CA MET A 1 5.41 6.29 -7.33
C MET A 1 5.68 5.43 -8.55
N THR A 2 5.33 4.14 -8.48
CA THR A 2 5.60 3.09 -9.51
C THR A 2 4.39 2.79 -10.40
N GLY A 3 3.22 3.34 -10.09
CA GLY A 3 1.99 3.16 -10.84
C GLY A 3 1.24 4.47 -11.09
N TYR A 4 0.36 4.46 -12.10
CA TYR A 4 -0.66 5.48 -12.28
C TYR A 4 -1.98 5.03 -11.65
N ILE A 5 -2.72 5.97 -11.09
CA ILE A 5 -4.07 5.74 -10.59
C ILE A 5 -5.04 6.44 -11.55
N HIS A 6 -5.91 5.66 -12.19
CA HIS A 6 -6.95 6.16 -13.08
C HIS A 6 -8.30 6.06 -12.41
N ARG A 7 -9.07 7.14 -12.38
CA ARG A 7 -10.45 7.09 -11.90
C ARG A 7 -11.32 6.36 -12.92
N LEU A 8 -11.98 5.28 -12.50
CA LEU A 8 -12.91 4.52 -13.33
C LEU A 8 -14.32 5.11 -13.24
N ASP A 9 -14.74 5.45 -12.02
CA ASP A 9 -16.02 6.08 -11.72
C ASP A 9 -15.95 6.84 -10.38
N GLU A 10 -17.09 7.19 -9.79
CA GLU A 10 -17.14 7.97 -8.55
C GLU A 10 -16.52 7.25 -7.34
N ASP A 11 -16.55 5.92 -7.34
CA ASP A 11 -16.23 5.06 -6.20
C ASP A 11 -15.07 4.09 -6.48
N ARG A 12 -14.54 4.03 -7.71
CA ARG A 12 -13.48 3.10 -8.10
C ARG A 12 -12.34 3.76 -8.87
N VAL A 13 -11.15 3.22 -8.63
CA VAL A 13 -9.92 3.54 -9.36
C VAL A 13 -9.23 2.28 -9.87
N ALA A 14 -8.49 2.40 -10.97
CA ALA A 14 -7.56 1.39 -11.44
C ALA A 14 -6.13 1.86 -11.20
N LYS A 15 -5.35 1.09 -10.43
CA LYS A 15 -3.89 1.24 -10.35
C LYS A 15 -3.24 0.40 -11.45
N VAL A 16 -2.43 1.02 -12.30
CA VAL A 16 -1.70 0.37 -13.39
C VAL A 16 -0.21 0.72 -13.31
N ALA A 17 0.66 -0.12 -13.86
CA ALA A 17 2.10 0.12 -13.83
C ALA A 17 2.46 1.39 -14.63
N LYS A 18 3.35 2.22 -14.08
CA LYS A 18 3.85 3.40 -14.78
C LYS A 18 4.86 2.96 -15.83
N THR A 19 4.48 3.00 -17.11
CA THR A 19 5.36 2.62 -18.22
C THR A 19 5.66 3.80 -19.14
N TYR A 20 6.88 3.90 -19.63
CA TYR A 20 7.36 4.93 -20.54
C TYR A 20 7.63 4.34 -21.93
N SER A 21 7.41 5.14 -22.98
CA SER A 21 7.69 4.72 -24.36
C SER A 21 9.20 4.66 -24.64
N LEU A 22 9.60 3.70 -25.47
CA LEU A 22 10.97 3.51 -25.95
C LEU A 22 11.24 4.22 -27.29
N ASP A 23 10.22 4.79 -27.93
CA ASP A 23 10.23 5.18 -29.36
C ASP A 23 11.38 6.12 -29.76
N HIS A 24 11.86 6.96 -28.84
CA HIS A 24 12.90 7.97 -29.13
C HIS A 24 14.33 7.53 -28.77
N HIS A 25 14.50 6.34 -28.19
CA HIS A 25 15.77 5.94 -27.57
C HIS A 25 16.21 4.51 -27.92
N VAL A 26 15.51 3.81 -28.82
CA VAL A 26 15.80 2.40 -29.16
C VAL A 26 17.28 2.19 -29.51
N GLY A 27 17.94 1.29 -28.77
CA GLY A 27 19.34 0.93 -28.97
C GLY A 27 20.34 1.87 -28.29
N THR A 28 19.88 2.78 -27.43
CA THR A 28 20.74 3.64 -26.61
C THR A 28 20.70 3.17 -25.14
N PRO A 29 21.71 3.47 -24.31
CA PRO A 29 21.65 3.16 -22.87
C PRO A 29 20.38 3.67 -22.18
N VAL A 30 19.80 4.77 -22.69
CA VAL A 30 18.54 5.33 -22.20
C VAL A 30 17.35 4.39 -22.45
N SER A 31 17.33 3.64 -23.57
CA SER A 31 16.27 2.63 -23.77
C SER A 31 16.39 1.48 -22.77
N ASP A 32 17.61 1.04 -22.46
CA ASP A 32 17.84 -0.06 -21.53
C ASP A 32 17.41 0.32 -20.11
N ASP A 33 17.78 1.53 -19.66
CA ASP A 33 17.33 2.08 -18.38
C ASP A 33 15.80 2.23 -18.34
N THR A 34 15.19 2.69 -19.43
CA THR A 34 13.73 2.86 -19.52
C THR A 34 12.99 1.52 -19.48
N GLU A 35 13.49 0.52 -20.19
CA GLU A 35 12.95 -0.83 -20.17
C GLU A 35 13.09 -1.47 -18.78
N TYR A 36 14.24 -1.31 -18.13
CA TYR A 36 14.46 -1.74 -16.76
C TYR A 36 13.45 -1.10 -15.78
N ILE A 37 13.25 0.22 -15.85
CA ILE A 37 12.28 0.92 -15.00
C ILE A 37 10.86 0.42 -15.25
N ASN A 38 10.48 0.24 -16.52
CA ASN A 38 9.17 -0.30 -16.89
C ASN A 38 8.96 -1.70 -16.30
N GLU A 39 9.98 -2.55 -16.36
CA GLU A 39 9.95 -3.90 -15.81
C GLU A 39 9.83 -3.90 -14.29
N VAL A 40 10.60 -3.06 -13.59
CA VAL A 40 10.50 -2.88 -12.13
C VAL A 40 9.10 -2.43 -11.72
N ASN A 41 8.50 -1.49 -12.46
CA ASN A 41 7.15 -1.01 -12.19
C ASN A 41 6.08 -2.10 -12.42
N ARG A 42 6.24 -2.94 -13.45
CA ARG A 42 5.34 -4.09 -13.69
C ARG A 42 5.45 -5.12 -12.58
N LYS A 43 6.67 -5.51 -12.19
CA LYS A 43 6.91 -6.43 -11.06
C LYS A 43 6.37 -5.90 -9.74
N THR A 44 6.47 -4.60 -9.51
CA THR A 44 5.89 -3.94 -8.33
C THR A 44 4.36 -4.10 -8.31
N LEU A 45 3.69 -3.90 -9.45
CA LEU A 45 2.24 -4.09 -9.56
C LEU A 45 1.84 -5.57 -9.42
N GLU A 46 2.59 -6.49 -10.04
CA GLU A 46 2.36 -7.92 -9.93
C GLU A 46 2.48 -8.41 -8.48
N ASN A 47 3.47 -7.89 -7.75
CA ASN A 47 3.63 -8.17 -6.32
C ASN A 47 2.42 -7.65 -5.52
N GLU A 48 1.98 -6.42 -5.76
CA GLU A 48 0.79 -5.87 -5.11
C GLU A 48 -0.48 -6.71 -5.39
N VAL A 49 -0.67 -7.16 -6.64
CA VAL A 49 -1.73 -8.10 -7.03
C VAL A 49 -1.63 -9.40 -6.22
N ALA A 50 -0.44 -9.98 -6.09
CA ALA A 50 -0.23 -11.21 -5.33
C ALA A 50 -0.54 -11.03 -3.83
N ILE A 51 -0.20 -9.87 -3.27
CA ILE A 51 -0.51 -9.51 -1.88
C ILE A 51 -2.02 -9.38 -1.69
N TYR A 52 -2.74 -8.65 -2.55
CA TYR A 52 -4.21 -8.57 -2.45
C TYR A 52 -4.86 -9.95 -2.53
N ARG A 53 -4.39 -10.83 -3.42
CA ARG A 53 -4.86 -12.23 -3.49
C ARG A 53 -4.57 -13.00 -2.21
N ARG A 54 -3.39 -12.82 -1.61
CA ARG A 54 -2.99 -13.44 -0.34
C ARG A 54 -3.84 -12.96 0.83
N LEU A 55 -4.10 -11.66 0.91
CA LEU A 55 -4.88 -11.03 1.98
C LEU A 55 -6.36 -11.39 1.89
N GLY A 56 -6.90 -11.56 0.68
CA GLY A 56 -8.33 -11.77 0.47
C GLY A 56 -9.11 -10.56 0.99
N ARG A 57 -10.14 -10.80 1.81
CA ARG A 57 -10.90 -9.71 2.44
C ARG A 57 -10.18 -9.23 3.71
N CYS A 58 -9.53 -8.07 3.63
CA CYS A 58 -8.98 -7.38 4.78
C CYS A 58 -9.78 -6.09 5.04
N LYS A 59 -10.48 -5.98 6.17
CA LYS A 59 -11.27 -4.78 6.54
C LYS A 59 -10.39 -3.52 6.58
N GLY A 60 -9.14 -3.70 7.01
CA GLY A 60 -8.16 -2.65 7.22
C GLY A 60 -7.38 -2.22 5.97
N ALA A 61 -7.50 -2.95 4.86
CA ALA A 61 -6.88 -2.56 3.59
C ALA A 61 -7.92 -1.92 2.66
N VAL A 62 -7.47 -1.14 1.68
CA VAL A 62 -8.34 -0.65 0.60
C VAL A 62 -8.99 -1.85 -0.08
N SER A 63 -10.31 -1.76 -0.32
CA SER A 63 -11.04 -2.86 -0.92
C SER A 63 -10.62 -3.08 -2.37
N CYS A 64 -10.06 -4.25 -2.66
CA CYS A 64 -9.78 -4.70 -4.01
C CYS A 64 -11.04 -5.31 -4.63
N VAL A 65 -11.54 -4.68 -5.70
CA VAL A 65 -12.71 -5.11 -6.45
C VAL A 65 -12.32 -6.23 -7.41
N GLN A 66 -11.23 -6.02 -8.16
CA GLN A 66 -10.73 -6.97 -9.14
C GLN A 66 -9.21 -6.82 -9.32
N THR A 67 -8.54 -7.94 -9.61
CA THR A 67 -7.14 -7.94 -10.07
C THR A 67 -7.06 -8.50 -11.48
N SER A 68 -6.19 -7.92 -12.31
CA SER A 68 -5.77 -8.49 -13.59
C SER A 68 -4.24 -8.45 -13.68
N ASN A 69 -3.67 -8.94 -14.78
CA ASN A 69 -2.23 -8.81 -15.02
C ASN A 69 -1.82 -7.37 -15.40
N TYR A 70 -2.78 -6.48 -15.69
CA TYR A 70 -2.52 -5.13 -16.17
C TYR A 70 -2.85 -4.05 -15.13
N GLY A 71 -3.54 -4.41 -14.04
CA GLY A 71 -4.02 -3.45 -13.07
C GLY A 71 -4.82 -4.05 -11.93
N ILE A 72 -5.00 -3.20 -10.91
CA ILE A 72 -5.79 -3.49 -9.71
C ILE A 72 -6.92 -2.48 -9.64
N GLU A 73 -8.16 -2.96 -9.62
CA GLU A 73 -9.32 -2.14 -9.33
C GLU A 73 -9.53 -2.04 -7.82
N LEU A 74 -9.52 -0.82 -7.31
CA LEU A 74 -9.59 -0.50 -5.89
C LEU A 74 -10.75 0.46 -5.62
N ALA A 75 -11.33 0.37 -4.43
CA ALA A 75 -12.26 1.39 -3.93
C ALA A 75 -11.55 2.76 -3.81
N PHE A 76 -12.23 3.82 -4.23
CA PHE A 76 -11.73 5.19 -4.15
C PHE A 76 -11.98 5.78 -2.76
N ALA A 77 -10.92 6.20 -2.09
CA ALA A 77 -11.02 6.89 -0.80
C ALA A 77 -11.21 8.40 -1.01
N LYS A 78 -12.46 8.86 -0.89
CA LYS A 78 -12.86 10.25 -1.18
C LYS A 78 -12.19 11.28 -0.27
N GLN A 79 -11.79 10.91 0.94
CA GLN A 79 -11.11 11.79 1.88
C GLN A 79 -9.57 11.81 1.72
N GLY A 80 -9.03 11.12 0.70
CA GLY A 80 -7.61 11.13 0.39
C GLY A 80 -6.77 10.28 1.36
N ASP A 81 -5.46 10.54 1.36
CA ASP A 81 -4.54 9.93 2.31
C ASP A 81 -4.53 10.68 3.66
N LEU A 82 -4.06 9.97 4.68
CA LEU A 82 -4.04 10.45 6.06
C LEU A 82 -3.05 11.61 6.25
N GLU A 83 -2.02 11.71 5.40
CA GLU A 83 -1.05 12.80 5.47
C GLU A 83 -1.71 14.14 5.12
N ASP A 84 -2.42 14.18 4.00
CA ASP A 84 -3.18 15.36 3.58
C ASP A 84 -4.41 15.60 4.47
N TYR A 85 -5.06 14.55 4.96
CA TYR A 85 -6.18 14.67 5.88
C TYR A 85 -5.78 15.38 7.17
N ILE A 86 -4.69 14.97 7.83
CA ILE A 86 -4.23 15.59 9.08
C ILE A 86 -3.87 17.07 8.88
N LYS A 87 -3.34 17.44 7.70
CA LYS A 87 -2.96 18.82 7.40
C LYS A 87 -4.15 19.74 7.11
N SER A 88 -5.26 19.21 6.61
CA SER A 88 -6.35 20.01 6.04
C SER A 88 -7.68 19.91 6.78
N ALA A 89 -7.92 18.82 7.50
CA ALA A 89 -9.15 18.59 8.25
C ALA A 89 -9.03 19.07 9.71
N PRO A 90 -10.16 19.42 10.36
CA PRO A 90 -10.19 19.62 11.80
C PRO A 90 -9.68 18.38 12.55
N GLU A 91 -8.99 18.62 13.67
CA GLU A 91 -8.45 17.53 14.49
C GLU A 91 -9.57 16.53 14.91
N PRO A 92 -9.40 15.22 14.65
CA PRO A 92 -10.36 14.23 15.05
C PRO A 92 -10.54 14.17 16.58
N PRO A 93 -11.76 13.95 17.09
CA PRO A 93 -11.98 13.80 18.52
C PRO A 93 -11.24 12.57 19.04
N LYS A 94 -10.77 12.63 20.29
CA LYS A 94 -9.96 11.57 20.92
C LYS A 94 -10.51 10.14 20.76
N PRO A 95 -11.82 9.86 20.88
CA PRO A 95 -12.35 8.53 20.63
C PRO A 95 -12.07 8.02 19.20
N LEU A 96 -12.20 8.88 18.19
CA LEU A 96 -11.91 8.52 16.80
C LEU A 96 -10.42 8.27 16.57
N LYS A 97 -9.53 9.06 17.20
CA LYS A 97 -8.08 8.82 17.18
C LYS A 97 -7.73 7.44 17.75
N VAL A 98 -8.37 7.04 18.86
CA VAL A 98 -8.19 5.71 19.46
C VAL A 98 -8.67 4.61 18.52
N ASP A 99 -9.87 4.75 17.95
CA ASP A 99 -10.42 3.79 16.99
C ASP A 99 -9.51 3.61 15.76
N TRP A 100 -8.96 4.72 15.26
CA TRP A 100 -7.99 4.73 14.16
C TRP A 100 -6.72 3.95 14.51
N ILE A 101 -6.11 4.24 15.66
CA ILE A 101 -4.90 3.54 16.11
C ILE A 101 -5.16 2.04 16.25
N LEU A 102 -6.25 1.65 16.92
CA LEU A 102 -6.62 0.25 17.08
C LEU A 102 -6.87 -0.42 15.72
N SER A 103 -7.56 0.26 14.81
CA SER A 103 -7.85 -0.28 13.47
C SER A 103 -6.58 -0.54 12.65
N ILE A 104 -5.56 0.32 12.74
CA ILE A 104 -4.29 0.09 12.04
C ILE A 104 -3.55 -1.09 12.69
N ILE A 105 -3.49 -1.17 14.02
CA ILE A 105 -2.85 -2.29 14.72
C ILE A 105 -3.50 -3.63 14.31
N ASP A 106 -4.83 -3.69 14.32
CA ASP A 106 -5.59 -4.87 13.88
C ASP A 106 -5.32 -5.20 12.41
N THR A 107 -5.15 -4.17 11.57
CA THR A 107 -4.81 -4.33 10.14
C THR A 107 -3.44 -5.00 9.98
N PHE A 108 -2.42 -4.50 10.66
CA PHE A 108 -1.07 -5.06 10.60
C PHE A 108 -1.02 -6.47 11.18
N SER A 109 -1.71 -6.72 12.30
CA SER A 109 -1.84 -8.07 12.86
C SER A 109 -2.45 -9.04 11.85
N TYR A 110 -3.51 -8.64 11.14
CA TYR A 110 -4.10 -9.44 10.08
C TYR A 110 -3.11 -9.66 8.92
N VAL A 111 -2.45 -8.60 8.44
CA VAL A 111 -1.47 -8.68 7.35
C VAL A 111 -0.33 -9.64 7.69
N HIS A 112 0.20 -9.59 8.91
CA HIS A 112 1.21 -10.53 9.42
C HIS A 112 0.68 -11.96 9.53
N SER A 113 -0.58 -12.14 9.95
CA SER A 113 -1.23 -13.47 9.97
C SER A 113 -1.31 -14.10 8.58
N ARG A 114 -1.26 -13.27 7.52
CA ARG A 114 -1.24 -13.68 6.11
C ARG A 114 0.18 -13.74 5.52
N ARG A 115 1.21 -13.63 6.36
CA ARG A 115 2.63 -13.70 6.00
C ARG A 115 3.01 -12.67 4.95
N VAL A 116 2.74 -11.41 5.28
CA VAL A 116 3.12 -10.25 4.49
C VAL A 116 3.84 -9.27 5.41
N LEU A 117 5.02 -8.80 5.00
CA LEU A 117 5.67 -7.64 5.61
C LEU A 117 5.41 -6.41 4.75
N VAL A 118 5.07 -5.27 5.34
CA VAL A 118 4.79 -4.00 4.67
C VAL A 118 6.01 -3.08 4.80
N ASN A 119 6.70 -2.83 3.70
CA ASN A 119 7.94 -2.07 3.71
C ASN A 119 7.72 -0.54 3.79
N ASP A 120 6.71 -0.01 3.09
CA ASP A 120 6.48 1.44 2.99
C ASP A 120 5.32 1.91 3.88
N ILE A 121 5.53 1.84 5.20
CA ILE A 121 4.55 2.30 6.20
C ILE A 121 4.69 3.81 6.40
N ALA A 122 3.75 4.57 5.85
CA ALA A 122 3.71 6.03 5.96
C ALA A 122 2.27 6.55 5.88
N LEU A 123 2.03 7.77 6.37
CA LEU A 123 0.71 8.43 6.36
C LEU A 123 0.12 8.52 4.93
N ARG A 124 0.94 8.82 3.92
CA ARG A 124 0.54 8.86 2.51
C ARG A 124 0.00 7.54 1.95
N ASN A 125 0.33 6.40 2.59
CA ASN A 125 -0.12 5.07 2.18
C ASN A 125 -1.29 4.57 3.04
N ILE A 126 -1.86 5.41 3.90
CA ILE A 126 -3.05 5.11 4.69
C ILE A 126 -4.14 6.05 4.22
N LEU A 127 -5.22 5.51 3.65
CA LEU A 127 -6.33 6.29 3.13
C LEU A 127 -7.43 6.47 4.18
N VAL A 128 -8.10 7.60 4.14
CA VAL A 128 -9.30 7.87 4.93
C VAL A 128 -10.52 7.60 4.05
N SER A 129 -11.37 6.66 4.45
CA SER A 129 -12.58 6.26 3.72
C SER A 129 -13.71 6.01 4.70
N ASP A 130 -14.78 6.80 4.59
CA ASP A 130 -15.97 6.72 5.44
C ASP A 130 -15.64 6.75 6.94
N GLY A 131 -14.69 7.61 7.32
CA GLY A 131 -14.24 7.77 8.71
C GLY A 131 -13.37 6.63 9.24
N GLN A 132 -12.97 5.69 8.38
CA GLN A 132 -12.09 4.57 8.72
C GLN A 132 -10.76 4.69 7.98
N LEU A 133 -9.70 4.18 8.60
CA LEU A 133 -8.39 4.11 7.96
C LEU A 133 -8.25 2.83 7.15
N LYS A 134 -7.66 2.94 5.96
CA LYS A 134 -7.43 1.85 5.01
C LYS A 134 -5.98 1.85 4.54
N LEU A 135 -5.22 0.82 4.89
CA LEU A 135 -3.88 0.62 4.36
C LEU A 135 -3.95 0.40 2.84
N ALA A 136 -3.09 1.11 2.12
CA ALA A 136 -2.93 1.05 0.68
C ALA A 136 -1.46 0.84 0.31
N ASP A 137 -1.22 0.64 -0.98
CA ASP A 137 0.10 0.50 -1.60
C ASP A 137 0.95 -0.66 -1.04
N PHE A 138 0.60 -1.88 -1.46
CA PHE A 138 1.41 -3.06 -1.13
C PHE A 138 2.54 -3.33 -2.14
N GLY A 139 2.84 -2.40 -3.06
CA GLY A 139 3.80 -2.62 -4.14
C GLY A 139 5.18 -3.04 -3.65
N GLN A 140 5.65 -2.44 -2.56
CA GLN A 140 6.93 -2.74 -1.92
C GLN A 140 6.83 -3.75 -0.77
N SER A 141 5.64 -4.31 -0.50
CA SER A 141 5.47 -5.32 0.54
C SER A 141 6.12 -6.64 0.14
N ILE A 142 6.50 -7.44 1.12
CA ILE A 142 7.18 -8.71 0.89
C ILE A 142 6.21 -9.86 1.16
N LEU A 143 5.99 -10.69 0.15
CA LEU A 143 5.17 -11.90 0.27
C LEU A 143 6.00 -13.04 0.86
N ILE A 144 5.79 -13.32 2.15
CA ILE A 144 6.51 -14.37 2.87
C ILE A 144 5.81 -15.73 2.67
N PRO A 145 6.56 -16.86 2.64
CA PRO A 145 5.95 -18.20 2.63
C PRO A 145 5.01 -18.43 3.81
N MET A 146 3.92 -19.17 3.59
CA MET A 146 2.87 -19.34 4.61
C MET A 146 3.36 -20.08 5.87
N SER A 147 4.40 -20.90 5.73
CA SER A 147 5.01 -21.68 6.81
C SER A 147 6.03 -20.91 7.64
N THR A 148 6.42 -19.70 7.24
CA THR A 148 7.44 -18.91 7.94
C THR A 148 6.90 -18.36 9.25
N ASP A 149 7.76 -18.28 10.25
CA ASP A 149 7.46 -17.60 11.51
C ASP A 149 7.71 -16.09 11.37
N MET A 150 6.65 -15.29 11.56
CA MET A 150 6.72 -13.83 11.41
C MET A 150 7.50 -13.14 12.54
N ASP A 151 7.66 -13.80 13.68
CA ASP A 151 8.37 -13.22 14.82
C ASP A 151 9.90 -13.24 14.60
N THR A 152 10.38 -14.09 13.68
CA THR A 152 11.82 -14.30 13.42
C THR A 152 12.23 -13.95 11.99
N VAL A 153 11.28 -13.73 11.08
CA VAL A 153 11.58 -13.47 9.67
C VAL A 153 12.32 -12.15 9.51
N CYS A 154 13.38 -12.20 8.69
CA CYS A 154 14.09 -11.04 8.17
C CYS A 154 14.25 -11.27 6.67
N ASP A 155 13.59 -10.44 5.86
CA ASP A 155 13.66 -10.52 4.40
C ASP A 155 14.01 -9.13 3.87
N ASN A 156 15.11 -9.01 3.12
CA ASN A 156 15.66 -7.73 2.67
C ASN A 156 15.80 -6.70 3.80
N ASP A 157 16.34 -7.13 4.94
CA ASP A 157 16.48 -6.35 6.17
C ASP A 157 15.16 -5.83 6.79
N LEU A 158 14.00 -6.25 6.28
CA LEU A 158 12.69 -5.93 6.84
C LEU A 158 12.24 -7.01 7.83
N THR A 159 11.77 -6.55 9.00
CA THR A 159 11.24 -7.39 10.09
C THR A 159 9.97 -6.76 10.65
N ALA A 160 9.15 -7.53 11.35
CA ALA A 160 8.00 -6.99 12.08
C ALA A 160 8.40 -5.90 13.10
N GLY A 161 9.61 -5.98 13.67
CA GLY A 161 10.13 -4.94 14.57
C GLY A 161 10.36 -3.59 13.89
N ILE A 162 10.87 -3.60 12.65
CA ILE A 162 11.02 -2.37 11.84
C ILE A 162 9.65 -1.83 11.43
N GLU A 163 8.69 -2.69 11.12
CA GLU A 163 7.32 -2.26 10.86
C GLU A 163 6.69 -1.58 12.07
N ILE A 164 6.89 -2.12 13.27
CA ILE A 164 6.41 -1.53 14.53
C ILE A 164 7.03 -0.14 14.75
N LEU A 165 8.31 0.06 14.41
CA LEU A 165 8.96 1.37 14.47
C LEU A 165 8.24 2.40 13.58
N HIS A 166 8.03 2.08 12.31
CA HIS A 166 7.34 2.98 11.37
C HIS A 166 5.86 3.18 11.73
N LEU A 167 5.20 2.12 12.22
CA LEU A 167 3.83 2.20 12.74
C LEU A 167 3.76 3.12 13.98
N GLY A 168 4.80 3.13 14.81
CA GLY A 168 4.93 4.07 15.93
C GLY A 168 4.89 5.54 15.48
N TRP A 169 5.50 5.87 14.35
CA TRP A 169 5.43 7.23 13.78
C TRP A 169 4.02 7.57 13.32
N VAL A 170 3.34 6.64 12.63
CA VAL A 170 1.95 6.81 12.21
C VAL A 170 1.03 7.03 13.43
N ILE A 171 1.18 6.21 14.47
CA ILE A 171 0.40 6.33 15.70
C ILE A 171 0.66 7.68 16.38
N SER A 172 1.93 8.11 16.44
CA SER A 172 2.28 9.42 17.01
C SER A 172 1.64 10.57 16.24
N SER A 173 1.59 10.51 14.91
CA SER A 173 0.94 11.54 14.08
C SER A 173 -0.58 11.57 14.23
N ILE A 174 -1.22 10.44 14.51
CA ILE A 174 -2.66 10.40 14.81
C ILE A 174 -2.94 10.95 16.21
N ALA A 175 -2.05 10.70 17.17
CA ALA A 175 -2.26 11.04 18.57
C ALA A 175 -2.12 12.55 18.84
N VAL A 176 -1.12 13.20 18.25
CA VAL A 176 -0.86 14.65 18.35
C VAL A 176 -1.85 15.45 17.51
#